data_AF-A0A935Y5M8-F1
#
_entry.id   AF-A0A935Y5M8-F1
#
_cell.length_a   1.000
_cell.length_b   1.000
_cell.length_c   1.000
_cell.angle_alpha   90.00
_cell.angle_beta   90.00
_cell.angle_gamma   90.00
#
_symmetry.space_group_name_H-M   'P 1'
#
loop_
_entity.id
_entity.type
_entity.pdbx_description
1 polymer ?
#
loop_
_entity_poly.entity_id
_entity_poly.type
_entity_poly.pdbx_seq_one_letter_code
_entity_poly.pdbx_strand_id
1 'polypeptide(L)'
;MSKKTKKKLALADLLTAHLEKTGLSQRAFAEAHNLPKTTVQQIAAGTVQTVSVDNARILAPILERSIAELIGLDESEIGSASAAAANGDPAVRLIPHGAIVQSPINPRKTFDEAGIDELAESIAENGVMQNLVVRVATPAPTPTSTARARRFTSLIAGERRYRAVAS
;
A
#
# COMPACT_ATOMS: atom_id res chain seq x y z
N MET A 1 -34.79 23.09 -17.60
CA MET A 1 -34.16 21.75 -17.68
C MET A 1 -33.74 21.36 -16.26
N SER A 2 -34.48 20.43 -15.65
CA SER A 2 -34.37 20.12 -14.22
C SER A 2 -33.11 19.28 -13.95
N LYS A 3 -32.10 19.88 -13.30
CA LYS A 3 -30.92 19.14 -12.80
C LYS A 3 -31.42 18.24 -11.66
N LYS A 4 -31.76 16.98 -11.97
CA LYS A 4 -32.02 15.97 -10.94
C LYS A 4 -30.75 15.82 -10.10
N THR A 5 -30.76 16.38 -8.91
CA THR A 5 -29.77 16.19 -7.86
C THR A 5 -29.73 14.70 -7.54
N LYS A 6 -28.81 13.94 -8.14
CA LYS A 6 -28.58 12.54 -7.77
C LYS A 6 -28.21 12.55 -6.29
N LYS A 7 -29.09 12.01 -5.44
CA LYS A 7 -28.87 11.88 -4.00
C LYS A 7 -27.53 11.16 -3.81
N LYS A 8 -26.57 11.81 -3.16
CA LYS A 8 -25.23 11.26 -2.88
C LYS A 8 -25.43 10.07 -1.95
N LEU A 9 -25.51 8.87 -2.51
CA LEU A 9 -25.68 7.64 -1.73
C LEU A 9 -24.35 7.31 -1.07
N ALA A 10 -24.36 6.82 0.17
CA ALA A 10 -23.12 6.49 0.85
C ALA A 10 -22.43 5.33 0.12
N LEU A 11 -21.10 5.31 0.15
CA LEU A 11 -20.29 4.26 -0.49
C LEU A 11 -20.69 2.86 0.04
N ALA A 12 -20.99 2.78 1.35
CA ALA A 12 -21.50 1.57 2.00
C ALA A 12 -22.81 1.05 1.37
N ASP A 13 -23.76 1.95 1.11
CA ASP A 13 -25.06 1.61 0.52
C ASP A 13 -24.90 1.11 -0.92
N LEU A 14 -24.01 1.75 -1.69
CA LEU A 14 -23.69 1.35 -3.07
C LEU A 14 -23.07 -0.05 -3.12
N LEU A 15 -22.12 -0.33 -2.24
CA LEU A 15 -21.50 -1.65 -2.15
C LEU A 15 -22.52 -2.72 -1.73
N THR A 16 -23.32 -2.43 -0.70
CA THR A 16 -24.33 -3.37 -0.20
C THR A 16 -25.39 -3.68 -1.25
N ALA A 17 -25.91 -2.68 -1.95
CA ALA A 17 -26.88 -2.87 -3.03
C ALA A 17 -26.31 -3.71 -4.19
N HIS A 18 -25.03 -3.53 -4.52
CA HIS A 18 -24.36 -4.34 -5.55
C HIS A 18 -24.21 -5.81 -5.11
N LEU A 19 -23.84 -6.06 -3.85
CA LEU A 19 -23.72 -7.40 -3.30
C LEU A 19 -25.07 -8.13 -3.27
N GLU A 20 -26.15 -7.43 -2.91
CA GLU A 20 -27.51 -7.99 -2.95
C GLU A 20 -27.94 -8.33 -4.38
N LYS A 21 -27.68 -7.44 -5.35
CA LYS A 21 -28.02 -7.67 -6.77
C LYS A 21 -27.25 -8.84 -7.38
N THR A 22 -26.00 -9.04 -6.98
CA THR A 22 -25.12 -10.10 -7.51
C THR A 22 -25.20 -11.41 -6.71
N GLY A 23 -25.79 -11.39 -5.51
CA GLY A 23 -25.84 -12.54 -4.60
C GLY A 23 -24.47 -12.92 -4.02
N LEU A 24 -23.46 -12.07 -4.16
CA LEU A 24 -22.10 -12.32 -3.70
C LEU A 24 -21.95 -11.92 -2.22
N SER A 25 -21.20 -12.71 -1.46
CA SER A 25 -20.77 -12.29 -0.12
C SER A 25 -19.66 -11.24 -0.21
N GLN A 26 -19.53 -10.39 0.82
CA GLN A 26 -18.45 -9.38 0.91
C GLN A 26 -17.05 -9.99 0.68
N ARG A 27 -16.83 -11.19 1.21
CA ARG A 27 -15.57 -11.92 1.06
C ARG A 27 -15.36 -12.39 -0.39
N ALA A 28 -16.39 -12.98 -1.01
CA ALA A 28 -16.31 -13.45 -2.39
C ALA A 28 -16.10 -12.29 -3.36
N PHE A 29 -16.73 -11.14 -3.10
CA PHE A 29 -16.51 -9.91 -3.85
C PHE A 29 -15.07 -9.40 -3.71
N ALA A 30 -14.52 -9.40 -2.50
CA ALA A 30 -13.13 -9.00 -2.27
C ALA A 30 -12.14 -9.92 -3.02
N GLU A 31 -12.37 -11.24 -2.99
CA GLU A 31 -11.53 -12.23 -3.68
C GLU A 31 -11.66 -12.13 -5.21
N ALA A 32 -12.87 -11.97 -5.74
CA ALA A 32 -13.12 -11.88 -7.18
C ALA A 32 -12.46 -10.65 -7.83
N HIS A 33 -12.30 -9.57 -7.06
CA HIS A 33 -11.76 -8.30 -7.56
C HIS A 33 -10.38 -7.95 -6.99
N ASN A 34 -9.68 -8.89 -6.35
CA ASN A 34 -8.37 -8.68 -5.72
C ASN A 34 -8.33 -7.48 -4.75
N LEU A 35 -9.44 -7.21 -4.07
CA LEU A 35 -9.53 -6.14 -3.08
C LEU A 35 -9.12 -6.67 -1.70
N PRO A 36 -8.48 -5.85 -0.86
CA PRO A 36 -8.23 -6.23 0.52
C PRO A 36 -9.56 -6.48 1.25
N LYS A 37 -9.71 -7.68 1.84
CA LYS A 37 -10.92 -8.08 2.59
C LYS A 37 -11.29 -7.07 3.69
N THR A 38 -10.28 -6.52 4.35
CA THR A 38 -10.42 -5.49 5.38
C THR A 38 -11.04 -4.21 4.84
N THR A 39 -10.67 -3.80 3.62
CA THR A 39 -11.22 -2.60 2.97
C THR A 39 -12.69 -2.78 2.63
N VAL A 40 -13.08 -3.91 2.03
CA VAL A 40 -14.49 -4.20 1.70
C VAL A 40 -15.35 -4.28 2.97
N GLN A 41 -14.83 -4.90 4.03
CA GLN A 41 -15.51 -4.97 5.33
C GLN A 41 -15.70 -3.58 5.97
N GLN A 42 -14.67 -2.72 5.95
CA GLN A 42 -14.73 -1.36 6.50
C GLN A 42 -15.68 -0.45 5.72
N ILE A 43 -15.77 -0.64 4.40
CA ILE A 43 -16.75 0.05 3.54
C ILE A 43 -18.16 -0.37 3.91
N ALA A 44 -18.42 -1.68 3.96
CA ALA A 44 -19.76 -2.20 4.26
C ALA A 44 -20.22 -1.84 5.68
N ALA A 45 -19.29 -1.78 6.63
CA ALA A 45 -19.55 -1.31 8.00
C ALA A 45 -19.77 0.21 8.10
N GLY A 46 -19.59 0.97 7.01
CA GLY A 46 -19.70 2.43 7.01
C GLY A 46 -18.59 3.16 7.76
N THR A 47 -17.55 2.45 8.21
CA THR A 47 -16.39 3.05 8.91
C THR A 47 -15.57 3.92 7.98
N VAL A 48 -15.53 3.57 6.68
CA VAL A 48 -14.76 4.29 5.66
C VAL A 48 -15.72 4.81 4.59
N GLN A 49 -15.74 6.13 4.40
CA GLN A 49 -16.60 6.80 3.42
C GLN A 49 -15.89 7.08 2.08
N THR A 50 -14.56 7.03 2.07
CA THR A 50 -13.71 7.31 0.90
C THR A 50 -12.60 6.28 0.80
N VAL A 51 -12.33 5.80 -0.41
CA VAL A 51 -11.29 4.78 -0.67
C VAL A 51 -10.05 5.40 -1.32
N SER A 52 -8.93 4.67 -1.32
CA SER A 52 -7.75 5.07 -2.09
C SER A 52 -8.05 5.07 -3.59
N VAL A 53 -7.28 5.85 -4.37
CA VAL A 53 -7.43 5.93 -5.83
C VAL A 53 -7.33 4.56 -6.50
N ASP A 54 -6.41 3.70 -6.03
CA ASP A 54 -6.21 2.35 -6.58
C ASP A 54 -7.44 1.46 -6.36
N ASN A 55 -8.01 1.49 -5.15
CA ASN A 55 -9.22 0.73 -4.86
C ASN A 55 -10.44 1.33 -5.58
N ALA A 56 -10.50 2.66 -5.72
CA ALA A 56 -11.54 3.34 -6.47
C ALA A 56 -11.51 2.98 -7.95
N ARG A 57 -10.34 2.78 -8.57
CA ARG A 57 -10.22 2.32 -9.96
C ARG A 57 -10.82 0.95 -10.18
N ILE A 58 -10.72 0.06 -9.20
CA ILE A 58 -11.33 -1.28 -9.25
C ILE A 58 -12.84 -1.18 -8.99
N LEU A 59 -13.26 -0.41 -7.98
CA LEU A 59 -14.66 -0.30 -7.57
C LEU A 59 -15.53 0.53 -8.52
N ALA A 60 -14.98 1.57 -9.15
CA ALA A 60 -15.67 2.47 -10.07
C ALA A 60 -16.42 1.75 -11.20
N PRO A 61 -15.77 0.90 -12.02
CA PRO A 61 -16.47 0.20 -13.09
C PRO A 61 -17.52 -0.80 -12.56
N ILE A 62 -17.26 -1.43 -11.41
CA ILE A 62 -18.15 -2.44 -10.82
C ILE A 62 -19.44 -1.81 -10.27
N LEU A 63 -19.29 -0.68 -9.58
CA LEU A 63 -20.41 0.06 -9.01
C LEU A 63 -21.07 1.00 -10.03
N GLU A 64 -20.59 1.02 -11.28
CA GLU A 64 -21.04 1.90 -12.36
C GLU A 64 -20.95 3.40 -11.96
N ARG A 65 -19.92 3.76 -11.18
CA ARG A 65 -19.69 5.12 -10.66
C ARG A 65 -18.35 5.68 -11.11
N SER A 66 -18.24 7.01 -11.07
CA SER A 66 -16.96 7.66 -11.34
C SER A 66 -16.03 7.51 -10.14
N ILE A 67 -14.73 7.49 -10.43
CA ILE A 67 -13.68 7.46 -9.41
C ILE A 67 -13.82 8.67 -8.49
N ALA A 68 -14.15 9.84 -9.06
CA ALA A 68 -14.42 11.11 -8.36
C ALA A 68 -15.48 10.97 -7.26
N GLU A 69 -16.59 10.32 -7.59
CA GLU A 69 -17.71 10.12 -6.67
C GLU A 69 -17.32 9.20 -5.50
N LEU A 70 -16.45 8.20 -5.74
CA LEU A 70 -16.01 7.24 -4.71
C LEU A 70 -14.92 7.80 -3.77
N ILE A 71 -14.08 8.71 -4.25
CA ILE A 71 -13.01 9.33 -3.44
C ILE A 71 -13.42 10.69 -2.87
N GLY A 72 -14.54 11.27 -3.33
CA GLY A 72 -15.04 12.57 -2.87
C GLY A 72 -14.21 13.77 -3.36
N LEU A 73 -13.49 13.63 -4.47
CA LEU A 73 -12.67 14.68 -5.08
C LEU A 73 -13.20 15.06 -6.46
N ASP A 74 -12.91 16.28 -6.92
CA ASP A 74 -13.23 16.74 -8.26
C ASP A 74 -12.38 16.03 -9.33
N GLU A 75 -12.97 15.79 -10.51
CA GLU A 75 -12.36 15.02 -11.62
C GLU A 75 -10.97 15.55 -12.06
N SER A 76 -10.72 16.85 -11.90
CA SER A 76 -9.44 17.49 -12.24
C SER A 76 -8.28 17.02 -11.37
N GLU A 77 -8.52 16.63 -10.11
CA GLU A 77 -7.48 16.16 -9.17
C GLU A 77 -7.10 14.69 -9.41
N ILE A 78 -7.97 13.94 -10.10
CA ILE A 78 -7.80 12.51 -10.35
C ILE A 78 -6.77 12.26 -11.45
N GLY A 79 -6.74 13.09 -12.49
CA GLY A 79 -5.74 12.98 -13.56
C GLY A 79 -4.31 13.16 -13.04
N SER A 80 -4.12 14.09 -12.10
CA SER A 80 -2.83 14.34 -11.44
C SER A 80 -2.42 13.18 -10.50
N ALA A 81 -3.36 12.64 -9.72
CA ALA A 81 -3.10 11.46 -8.86
C ALA A 81 -2.92 10.16 -9.66
N SER A 82 -3.60 10.04 -10.81
CA SER A 82 -3.58 8.87 -11.70
C SER A 82 -2.22 8.69 -12.37
N ALA A 83 -1.56 9.78 -12.78
CA ALA A 83 -0.21 9.73 -13.34
C ALA A 83 0.84 9.25 -12.32
N ALA A 84 0.63 9.52 -11.04
CA ALA A 84 1.49 9.02 -9.96
C ALA A 84 1.24 7.53 -9.61
N ALA A 85 0.02 7.03 -9.85
CA ALA A 85 -0.40 5.67 -9.48
C ALA A 85 -0.51 4.69 -10.66
N ALA A 86 -0.35 5.13 -11.91
CA ALA A 86 -0.43 4.26 -13.11
C ALA A 86 0.84 3.41 -13.35
N ASN A 87 1.86 3.53 -12.48
CA ASN A 87 3.10 2.74 -12.54
C ASN A 87 3.14 1.64 -11.47
N GLY A 88 2.15 0.75 -11.40
CA GLY A 88 2.24 -0.39 -10.49
C GLY A 88 1.13 -1.44 -10.62
N ASP A 89 1.44 -2.54 -11.30
CA ASP A 89 0.94 -3.88 -10.94
C ASP A 89 1.05 -4.10 -9.43
N PRO A 90 0.22 -4.91 -8.77
CA PRO A 90 0.31 -5.12 -7.32
C PRO A 90 1.67 -5.74 -6.95
N ALA A 91 2.63 -5.11 -6.28
CA ALA A 91 3.02 -3.72 -6.04
C ALA A 91 4.52 -3.79 -5.77
N VAL A 92 5.34 -4.06 -6.81
CA VAL A 92 6.80 -4.00 -6.69
C VAL A 92 7.16 -2.55 -6.41
N ARG A 93 7.29 -2.23 -5.12
CA ARG A 93 7.61 -0.89 -4.67
C ARG A 93 9.12 -0.74 -4.60
N LEU A 94 9.66 0.13 -5.45
CA LEU A 94 11.04 0.57 -5.30
C LEU A 94 11.17 1.39 -4.01
N ILE A 95 12.05 0.94 -3.11
CA ILE A 95 12.37 1.62 -1.86
C ILE A 95 13.86 1.98 -1.92
N PRO A 96 14.24 3.25 -1.67
CA PRO A 96 15.64 3.60 -1.54
C PRO A 96 16.30 2.79 -0.43
N HIS A 97 17.49 2.23 -0.67
CA HIS A 97 18.20 1.43 0.33
C HIS A 97 18.44 2.20 1.64
N GLY A 98 18.70 3.52 1.56
CA GLY A 98 18.88 4.41 2.72
C GLY A 98 17.58 4.76 3.46
N ALA A 99 16.42 4.33 2.96
CA ALA A 99 15.15 4.41 3.70
C ALA A 99 14.91 3.17 4.59
N ILE A 100 15.80 2.17 4.52
CA ILE A 100 15.78 1.00 5.38
C ILE A 100 16.57 1.32 6.65
N VAL A 101 15.94 1.13 7.81
CA VAL A 101 16.55 1.38 9.13
C VAL A 101 16.82 0.05 9.80
N GLN A 102 18.05 -0.13 10.28
CA GLN A 102 18.43 -1.30 11.07
C GLN A 102 17.61 -1.37 12.36
N SER A 103 17.21 -2.58 12.76
CA SER A 103 16.36 -2.75 13.95
C SER A 103 17.19 -2.65 15.24
N PRO A 104 16.79 -1.81 16.20
CA PRO A 104 17.54 -1.64 17.46
C PRO A 104 17.48 -2.88 18.36
N ILE A 105 16.54 -3.78 18.10
CA ILE A 105 16.33 -5.03 18.85
C ILE A 105 17.06 -6.21 18.21
N ASN A 106 18.03 -5.98 17.30
CA ASN A 106 18.81 -7.08 16.75
C ASN A 106 19.66 -7.72 17.87
N PRO A 107 19.48 -9.03 18.16
CA PRO A 107 20.29 -9.71 19.17
C PRO A 107 21.77 -9.77 18.80
N ARG A 108 22.09 -9.79 17.49
CA ARG A 108 23.48 -9.79 17.02
C ARG A 108 23.95 -8.36 16.82
N LYS A 109 24.86 -7.91 17.68
CA LYS A 109 25.47 -6.57 17.62
C LYS A 109 26.90 -6.57 17.06
N THR A 110 27.56 -7.72 17.05
CA THR A 110 28.92 -7.88 16.53
C THR A 110 28.90 -8.61 15.19
N PHE A 111 29.61 -8.04 14.23
CA PHE A 111 29.82 -8.58 12.89
C PHE A 111 31.31 -8.56 12.60
N ASP A 112 31.78 -9.61 11.97
CA ASP A 112 33.15 -9.72 11.48
C ASP A 112 33.22 -9.02 10.12
N GLU A 113 34.10 -8.05 9.96
CA GLU A 113 34.23 -7.23 8.74
C GLU A 113 34.69 -8.08 7.56
N ALA A 114 35.68 -8.95 7.75
CA ALA A 114 36.16 -9.86 6.71
C ALA A 114 35.03 -10.76 6.17
N GLY A 115 34.22 -11.33 7.07
CA GLY A 115 33.06 -12.14 6.70
C GLY A 115 31.85 -11.35 6.17
N ILE A 116 31.90 -10.01 6.14
CA ILE A 116 30.94 -9.16 5.41
C ILE A 116 31.49 -8.88 4.01
N ASP A 117 32.79 -8.63 3.88
CA ASP A 117 33.44 -8.37 2.59
C ASP A 117 33.36 -9.60 1.68
N GLU A 118 33.66 -10.80 2.19
CA GLU A 118 33.46 -12.06 1.44
C GLU A 118 32.01 -12.24 0.98
N LEU A 119 31.05 -11.80 1.80
CA LEU A 119 29.63 -11.86 1.46
C LEU A 119 29.27 -10.81 0.39
N ALA A 120 29.90 -9.63 0.42
CA ALA A 120 29.72 -8.60 -0.59
C ALA A 120 30.25 -9.07 -1.96
N GLU A 121 31.43 -9.69 -1.98
CA GLU A 121 31.99 -10.31 -3.20
C GLU A 121 31.06 -11.41 -3.74
N SER A 122 30.60 -12.32 -2.87
CA SER A 122 29.66 -13.37 -3.28
C SER A 122 28.33 -12.82 -3.83
N ILE A 123 27.80 -11.75 -3.23
CA ILE A 123 26.59 -11.06 -3.70
C ILE A 123 26.85 -10.35 -5.03
N ALA A 124 28.03 -9.77 -5.24
CA ALA A 124 28.39 -9.13 -6.50
C ALA A 124 28.48 -10.14 -7.65
N GLU A 125 29.01 -11.34 -7.39
CA GLU A 125 29.15 -12.41 -8.38
C GLU A 125 27.83 -13.14 -8.67
N ASN A 126 27.10 -13.54 -7.63
CA ASN A 126 25.96 -14.46 -7.73
C ASN A 126 24.60 -13.79 -7.50
N GLY A 127 24.61 -12.52 -7.10
CA GLY A 127 23.42 -11.81 -6.65
C GLY A 127 23.02 -12.15 -5.21
N VAL A 128 22.00 -11.46 -4.72
CA VAL A 128 21.44 -11.69 -3.38
C VAL A 128 20.58 -12.96 -3.39
N MET A 129 21.16 -14.08 -2.99
CA MET A 129 20.48 -15.38 -2.97
C MET A 129 19.34 -15.46 -1.94
N GLN A 130 19.45 -14.73 -0.83
CA GLN A 130 18.43 -14.71 0.23
C GLN A 130 17.87 -13.30 0.43
N ASN A 131 16.56 -13.18 0.25
CA ASN A 131 15.82 -11.93 0.39
C ASN A 131 16.01 -11.26 1.77
N LEU A 132 15.90 -9.94 1.79
CA LEU A 132 15.83 -9.12 3.00
C LEU A 132 14.37 -9.00 3.45
N VAL A 133 14.12 -9.13 4.76
CA VAL A 133 12.77 -8.98 5.32
C VAL A 133 12.67 -7.63 6.01
N VAL A 134 11.71 -6.82 5.56
CA VAL A 134 11.48 -5.47 6.09
C VAL A 134 10.02 -5.31 6.49
N ARG A 135 9.75 -4.42 7.46
CA ARG A 135 8.39 -3.97 7.80
C ARG A 135 8.27 -2.49 7.66
N VAL A 136 7.11 -2.02 7.21
CA VAL A 136 6.77 -0.61 7.26
C VAL A 136 6.54 -0.23 8.72
N ALA A 137 7.38 0.65 9.27
CA ALA A 137 7.13 1.29 10.55
C ALA A 137 6.25 2.52 10.29
N THR A 138 5.09 2.58 10.95
CA THR A 138 4.38 3.84 11.12
C THR A 138 5.21 4.72 12.05
N PRO A 139 5.59 5.94 11.63
CA PRO A 139 6.25 6.86 12.55
C PRO A 139 5.30 7.09 13.73
N ALA A 140 5.82 7.01 14.95
CA ALA A 140 5.10 7.50 16.12
C ALA A 140 4.74 8.98 15.87
N PRO A 141 3.58 9.47 16.34
CA PRO A 141 3.19 10.86 16.16
C PRO A 141 4.10 11.77 16.98
N THR A 142 5.24 12.15 16.41
CA THR A 142 6.12 13.19 16.96
C THR A 142 5.65 14.54 16.41
N PRO A 143 5.48 15.58 17.25
CA PRO A 143 4.87 16.86 16.87
C PRO A 143 5.65 17.69 15.83
N THR A 144 6.82 17.22 15.37
CA THR A 144 7.70 17.91 14.41
C THR A 144 7.80 17.19 13.05
N SER A 145 6.87 16.28 12.75
CA SER A 145 6.86 15.57 11.45
C SER A 145 5.92 16.27 10.46
N THR A 146 6.48 17.11 9.58
CA THR A 146 5.79 17.59 8.38
C THR A 146 5.17 16.41 7.61
N ALA A 147 3.98 16.58 7.02
CA ALA A 147 3.11 15.55 6.43
C ALA A 147 3.73 14.58 5.39
N ARG A 148 5.02 14.74 5.06
CA ARG A 148 5.84 13.76 4.36
C ARG A 148 6.61 12.88 5.35
N ALA A 149 5.91 12.35 6.36
CA ALA A 149 6.49 11.41 7.31
C ALA A 149 7.00 10.20 6.52
N ARG A 150 8.30 10.15 6.24
CA ARG A 150 8.93 9.07 5.49
C ARG A 150 8.59 7.79 6.23
N ARG A 151 7.75 6.94 5.64
CA ARG A 151 7.50 5.60 6.15
C ARG A 151 8.85 4.91 6.22
N PHE A 152 9.38 4.72 7.42
CA PHE A 152 10.65 4.02 7.60
C PHE A 152 10.41 2.53 7.40
N THR A 153 11.31 1.86 6.69
CA THR A 153 11.22 0.41 6.52
C THR A 153 12.23 -0.21 7.47
N SER A 154 11.77 -0.84 8.55
CA SER A 154 12.68 -1.42 9.53
C SER A 154 13.09 -2.81 9.11
N LEU A 155 14.40 -3.10 9.13
CA LEU A 155 14.96 -4.41 8.77
C LEU A 155 14.67 -5.42 9.87
N ILE A 156 13.96 -6.49 9.55
CA ILE A 156 13.66 -7.58 10.49
C ILE A 156 14.74 -8.67 10.43
N ALA A 157 15.21 -8.98 9.22
CA ALA A 157 16.18 -10.05 9.01
C ALA A 157 17.10 -9.75 7.82
N GLY A 158 18.31 -10.34 7.87
CA GLY A 158 19.30 -10.22 6.81
C GLY A 158 20.30 -9.07 7.00
N GLU A 159 20.57 -8.64 8.23
CA GLU A 159 21.45 -7.49 8.49
C GLU A 159 22.86 -7.62 7.87
N ARG A 160 23.45 -8.82 7.87
CA ARG A 160 24.74 -9.06 7.19
C ARG A 160 24.68 -8.76 5.69
N ARG A 161 23.60 -9.18 5.03
CA ARG A 161 23.37 -8.95 3.59
C ARG A 161 23.07 -7.48 3.32
N TYR A 162 22.32 -6.81 4.21
CA TYR A 162 22.11 -5.37 4.10
C TYR A 162 23.43 -4.60 4.24
N ARG A 163 24.30 -4.99 5.17
CA ARG A 163 25.64 -4.39 5.35
C ARG A 163 26.51 -4.61 4.12
N ALA A 164 26.56 -5.83 3.57
CA ALA A 164 27.35 -6.16 2.38
C ALA A 164 26.90 -5.41 1.10
N VAL A 165 25.65 -4.94 1.03
CA VAL A 165 25.14 -4.14 -0.10
C VAL A 165 25.26 -2.63 0.17
N ALA A 166 25.43 -2.24 1.43
CA ALA A 166 25.56 -0.85 1.86
C ALA A 166 27.01 -0.39 2.04
N SER A 167 27.97 -1.34 2.08
CA SER A 167 29.42 -1.14 1.99
C SER A 167 29.82 -0.80 0.57
#